data_AF-A0A960XMH9-F1
#
_entry.id   AF-A0A960XMH9-F1
#
_cell.length_a   1.000
_cell.length_b   1.000
_cell.length_c   1.000
_cell.angle_alpha   90.00
_cell.angle_beta   90.00
_cell.angle_gamma   90.00
#
_symmetry.space_group_name_H-M   'P 1'
#
loop_
_entity.id
_entity.type
_entity.pdbx_description
1 polymer ?
#
loop_
_entity_poly.entity_id
_entity_poly.type
_entity_poly.pdbx_seq_one_letter_code
_entity_poly.pdbx_strand_id
1 'polypeptide(L)'
;MTVSKPGDSELHLFEAEVGGHVFLVDGSRLFDADAETFNELKAARGRGGLTDVLGRLGLQPDAPFIDDEPLADPPLYALSLAIAQKCNLGCTYCYAQQGDFGGTARNMSRETADAAVDLLLAEAEPGDRRNLA
;
A
#
# COMPACT_ATOMS: atom_id res chain seq x y z
N MET A 1 19.61 17.19 9.91
CA MET A 1 18.66 16.44 9.05
C MET A 1 17.50 15.91 9.91
N THR A 2 16.79 16.80 10.62
CA THR A 2 15.82 16.42 11.68
C THR A 2 14.39 16.86 11.34
N VAL A 3 14.17 17.42 10.15
CA VAL A 3 12.92 18.12 9.79
C VAL A 3 11.85 17.15 9.29
N SER A 4 12.21 15.96 8.80
CA SER A 4 11.30 14.99 8.20
C SER A 4 10.92 13.81 9.12
N LYS A 5 10.96 13.98 10.45
CA LYS A 5 10.38 12.95 11.33
C LYS A 5 8.85 13.09 11.38
N PRO A 6 8.07 12.02 11.14
CA PRO A 6 6.63 12.03 11.38
C PRO A 6 6.35 12.46 12.82
N GLY A 7 5.54 13.52 12.97
CA GLY A 7 5.24 14.13 14.26
C GLY A 7 3.75 14.31 14.52
N ASP A 8 2.92 13.97 13.54
CA ASP A 8 1.47 14.04 13.56
C ASP A 8 0.94 12.92 12.66
N SER A 9 -0.20 12.33 13.00
CA SER A 9 -0.85 11.29 12.18
C SER A 9 -1.66 11.88 11.03
N GLU A 10 -2.00 13.16 11.07
CA GLU A 10 -2.80 13.81 10.02
C GLU A 10 -1.91 14.32 8.87
N LEU A 11 -0.68 14.76 9.17
CA LEU A 11 0.22 15.28 8.15
C LEU A 11 1.71 15.12 8.46
N HIS A 12 2.51 15.23 7.41
CA HIS A 12 3.95 15.26 7.45
C HIS A 12 4.50 16.49 6.71
N LEU A 13 5.33 17.28 7.39
CA LEU A 13 6.01 18.45 6.80
C LEU A 13 7.47 18.12 6.56
N PHE A 14 7.96 18.44 5.38
CA PHE A 14 9.37 18.28 5.05
C PHE A 14 9.83 19.34 4.05
N GLU A 15 11.13 19.61 4.04
CA GLU A 15 11.77 20.52 3.08
C GLU A 15 12.55 19.67 2.07
N ALA A 16 12.42 19.99 0.80
CA ALA A 16 13.23 19.44 -0.29
C ALA A 16 13.97 20.57 -1.04
N GLU A 17 14.71 20.23 -2.08
CA GLU A 17 15.49 21.21 -2.87
C GLU A 17 14.62 22.35 -3.44
N VAL A 18 13.34 22.07 -3.71
CA VAL A 18 12.40 23.02 -4.34
C VAL A 18 11.51 23.77 -3.34
N GLY A 19 11.63 23.52 -2.03
CA GLY A 19 10.88 24.24 -1.00
C GLY A 19 10.26 23.36 0.08
N GLY A 20 9.28 23.91 0.79
CA GLY A 20 8.51 23.21 1.81
C GLY A 20 7.36 22.40 1.20
N HIS A 21 7.12 21.21 1.72
CA HIS A 21 6.05 20.33 1.29
C HIS A 21 5.19 19.86 2.45
N VAL A 22 3.91 19.64 2.14
CA VAL A 22 2.90 19.11 3.05
C VAL A 22 2.39 17.80 2.46
N PHE A 23 2.66 16.70 3.17
CA PHE A 23 2.05 15.41 2.88
C PHE A 23 0.91 15.17 3.85
N LEU A 24 -0.33 15.15 3.36
CA LEU A 24 -1.50 14.74 4.12
C LEU A 24 -1.61 13.23 4.06
N VAL A 25 -1.70 12.60 5.24
CA VAL A 25 -1.76 11.13 5.33
C VAL A 25 -3.04 10.61 4.69
N ASP A 26 -4.16 11.28 4.96
CA ASP A 26 -5.44 10.96 4.33
C ASP A 26 -5.41 11.25 2.81
N GLY A 27 -5.61 10.17 2.05
CA GLY A 27 -5.54 10.17 0.58
C GLY A 27 -4.13 10.20 0.00
N SER A 28 -3.07 10.07 0.82
CA SER A 28 -1.66 10.15 0.38
C SER A 28 -1.37 11.38 -0.50
N ARG A 29 -1.87 12.55 -0.09
CA ARG A 29 -1.87 13.77 -0.90
C ARG A 29 -0.64 14.62 -0.59
N LEU A 30 0.08 15.05 -1.63
CA LEU A 30 1.29 15.87 -1.51
C LEU A 30 1.07 17.25 -2.13
N PHE A 31 1.42 18.31 -1.39
CA PHE A 31 1.31 19.69 -1.81
C PHE A 31 2.64 20.43 -1.61
N ASP A 32 2.92 21.35 -2.53
CA ASP A 32 3.91 22.39 -2.31
C ASP A 32 3.30 23.45 -1.37
N ALA A 33 4.09 23.92 -0.41
CA ALA A 33 3.69 24.99 0.49
C ALA A 33 4.71 26.11 0.44
N ASP A 34 4.21 27.33 0.28
CA ASP A 34 5.01 28.52 0.50
C ASP A 34 5.47 28.61 1.97
N ALA A 35 6.42 29.50 2.23
CA ALA A 35 7.00 29.66 3.55
C ALA A 35 5.97 30.08 4.61
N GLU A 36 4.92 30.81 4.23
CA GLU A 36 3.86 31.25 5.15
C GLU A 36 3.02 30.04 5.59
N THR A 37 2.46 29.31 4.63
CA THR A 37 1.63 28.13 4.83
C THR A 37 2.39 27.02 5.55
N PHE A 38 3.64 26.78 5.18
CA PHE A 38 4.48 25.75 5.79
C PHE A 38 4.74 26.04 7.27
N ASN A 39 5.07 27.29 7.61
CA ASN A 39 5.32 27.69 9.00
C ASN A 39 4.04 27.69 9.84
N GLU A 40 2.90 28.05 9.25
CA GLU A 40 1.62 27.99 9.92
C GLU A 40 1.24 26.55 10.29
N LEU A 41 1.29 25.61 9.33
CA LEU A 41 1.03 24.20 9.59
C LEU A 41 2.01 23.61 10.62
N LYS A 42 3.28 24.02 10.56
CA LYS A 42 4.30 23.61 11.53
C LYS A 42 3.99 24.09 12.95
N ALA A 43 3.42 25.29 13.09
CA ALA A 43 3.03 25.86 14.38
C ALA A 43 1.73 25.25 14.93
N ALA A 44 0.79 24.86 14.06
CA ALA A 44 -0.48 24.23 14.41
C ALA A 44 -0.31 22.78 14.91
N ARG A 45 0.75 22.10 14.47
CA ARG A 45 1.07 20.71 14.84
C ARG A 45 1.11 20.50 16.36
N GLY A 46 0.37 19.49 16.85
CA GLY A 46 0.37 19.08 18.27
C GLY A 46 -0.36 20.03 19.24
N ARG A 47 -1.05 21.07 18.74
CA ARG A 47 -1.83 22.02 19.57
C ARG A 47 -3.35 21.92 19.37
N GLY A 48 -3.82 20.95 18.56
CA GLY A 48 -5.25 20.78 18.26
C GLY A 48 -5.84 21.82 17.32
N GLY A 49 -5.03 22.71 16.73
CA GLY A 49 -5.48 23.72 15.76
C GLY A 49 -5.28 23.32 14.30
N LEU A 50 -4.87 22.08 14.03
CA LEU A 50 -4.52 21.65 12.69
C LEU A 50 -5.75 21.56 11.78
N THR A 51 -6.87 21.05 12.29
CA THR A 51 -8.14 20.96 11.58
C THR A 51 -8.60 22.33 11.06
N ASP A 52 -8.51 23.38 11.88
CA ASP A 52 -8.92 24.74 11.48
C ASP A 52 -8.08 25.28 10.32
N VAL A 53 -6.76 25.07 10.36
CA VAL A 53 -5.83 25.51 9.29
C VAL A 53 -6.12 24.73 8.01
N LEU A 54 -6.29 23.40 8.09
CA LEU A 54 -6.62 22.57 6.94
C LEU A 54 -7.97 22.95 6.32
N GLY A 55 -8.97 23.26 7.14
CA GLY A 55 -10.28 23.73 6.68
C GLY A 55 -10.20 25.05 5.93
N ARG A 56 -9.45 26.04 6.44
CA ARG A 56 -9.24 27.33 5.76
C ARG A 56 -8.47 27.20 4.44
N LEU A 57 -7.55 26.24 4.36
CA LEU A 57 -6.80 25.93 3.13
C LEU A 57 -7.62 25.09 2.13
N GLY A 58 -8.83 24.65 2.49
CA GLY A 58 -9.64 23.74 1.65
C GLY A 58 -9.03 22.35 1.49
N LEU A 59 -8.17 21.95 2.44
CA LEU A 59 -7.46 20.67 2.43
C LEU A 59 -8.18 19.59 3.24
N GLN A 60 -9.15 20.00 4.06
CA GLN A 60 -10.03 19.11 4.80
C GLN A 60 -11.15 18.59 3.87
N PRO A 61 -11.25 17.28 3.66
CA PRO A 61 -12.31 16.72 2.83
C PRO A 61 -13.63 16.60 3.59
N ASP A 62 -14.74 16.50 2.86
CA ASP A 62 -16.07 16.27 3.44
C ASP A 62 -16.20 14.85 4.05
N ALA A 63 -15.42 13.90 3.54
CA ALA A 63 -15.28 12.53 4.03
C ALA A 63 -13.81 12.08 3.87
N PRO A 64 -13.30 11.18 4.72
CA PRO A 64 -11.93 10.67 4.58
C PRO A 64 -11.75 9.98 3.22
N PHE A 65 -10.56 10.12 2.62
CA PHE A 65 -10.19 9.38 1.41
C PHE A 65 -9.70 7.96 1.74
N ILE A 66 -9.14 7.77 2.92
CA ILE A 66 -8.68 6.49 3.46
C ILE A 66 -9.33 6.30 4.82
N ASP A 67 -10.10 5.24 4.97
CA ASP A 67 -10.70 4.82 6.23
C ASP A 67 -10.33 3.35 6.53
N ASP A 68 -10.84 2.86 7.66
CA ASP A 68 -10.68 1.47 8.08
C ASP A 68 -11.75 0.54 7.46
N GLU A 69 -12.56 1.03 6.51
CA GLU A 69 -13.56 0.20 5.84
C GLU A 69 -12.84 -0.74 4.86
N PRO A 70 -13.00 -2.08 5.01
CA PRO A 70 -12.41 -3.00 4.07
C PRO A 70 -12.97 -2.77 2.67
N LEU A 71 -12.09 -2.74 1.67
CA LEU A 71 -12.52 -2.77 0.29
C LEU A 71 -13.35 -4.02 0.04
N ALA A 72 -14.39 -3.89 -0.80
CA ALA A 72 -15.08 -5.06 -1.32
C ALA A 72 -14.08 -5.94 -2.08
N ASP A 73 -14.07 -7.24 -1.76
CA ASP A 73 -13.18 -8.17 -2.42
C ASP A 73 -13.45 -8.17 -3.94
N PRO A 74 -12.45 -7.85 -4.78
CA PRO A 74 -12.64 -7.90 -6.22
C PRO A 74 -12.75 -9.37 -6.66
N PRO A 75 -13.51 -9.65 -7.73
CA PRO A 75 -13.67 -11.02 -8.20
C PRO A 75 -12.34 -11.62 -8.63
N LEU A 76 -12.12 -12.88 -8.26
CA LEU A 76 -10.84 -13.54 -8.52
C LEU A 76 -10.67 -13.92 -9.99
N TYR A 77 -9.66 -13.32 -10.64
CA TYR A 77 -9.40 -13.53 -12.08
C TYR A 77 -8.17 -14.40 -12.38
N ALA A 78 -7.18 -14.40 -11.48
CA ALA A 78 -5.93 -15.10 -11.69
C ALA A 78 -5.34 -15.65 -10.39
N LEU A 79 -4.74 -16.84 -10.47
CA LEU A 79 -3.96 -17.44 -9.39
C LEU A 79 -2.60 -17.91 -9.91
N SER A 80 -1.55 -17.66 -9.12
CA SER A 80 -0.24 -18.30 -9.29
C SER A 80 -0.03 -19.31 -8.17
N LEU A 81 0.22 -20.56 -8.53
CA LEU A 81 0.38 -21.66 -7.59
C LEU A 81 1.86 -21.93 -7.33
N ALA A 82 2.25 -21.84 -6.06
CA ALA A 82 3.58 -22.29 -5.61
C ALA A 82 3.65 -23.83 -5.57
N ILE A 83 3.65 -24.47 -6.74
CA ILE A 83 3.60 -25.93 -6.87
C ILE A 83 4.82 -26.60 -6.22
N ALA A 84 6.00 -26.01 -6.37
CA ALA A 84 7.24 -26.51 -5.80
C ALA A 84 8.02 -25.38 -5.15
N GLN A 85 8.40 -25.56 -3.89
CA GLN A 85 9.29 -24.68 -3.14
C GLN A 85 10.71 -25.25 -3.13
N LYS A 86 11.19 -25.58 -4.33
CA LYS A 86 12.57 -25.98 -4.59
C LYS A 86 12.90 -25.75 -6.08
N CYS A 87 14.01 -25.09 -6.36
CA CYS A 87 14.53 -24.94 -7.72
C CYS A 87 15.85 -25.71 -7.88
N ASN A 88 16.15 -26.18 -9.08
CA ASN A 88 17.46 -26.76 -9.43
C ASN A 88 18.44 -25.71 -9.98
N LEU A 89 18.06 -24.43 -9.98
CA LEU A 89 18.87 -23.29 -10.39
C LEU A 89 19.12 -22.36 -9.21
N GLY A 90 20.27 -21.69 -9.20
CA GLY A 90 20.69 -20.77 -8.14
C GLY A 90 20.81 -19.31 -8.58
N CYS A 91 19.78 -18.78 -9.25
CA CYS A 91 19.84 -17.44 -9.84
C CYS A 91 20.12 -16.35 -8.79
N THR A 92 21.08 -15.46 -9.07
CA THR A 92 21.53 -14.41 -8.14
C THR A 92 20.48 -13.34 -7.85
N TYR A 93 19.50 -13.19 -8.74
CA TYR A 93 18.37 -12.28 -8.62
C TYR A 93 17.10 -12.96 -8.08
N CYS A 94 17.19 -14.25 -7.71
CA CYS A 94 16.02 -15.00 -7.26
C CYS A 94 15.56 -14.54 -5.88
N TYR A 95 14.31 -14.07 -5.77
CA TYR A 95 13.69 -13.73 -4.49
C TYR A 95 13.63 -14.92 -3.53
N ALA A 96 13.61 -16.15 -4.07
CA ALA A 96 13.48 -17.39 -3.33
C ALA A 96 14.82 -17.94 -2.81
N GLN A 97 15.78 -17.06 -2.47
CA GLN A 97 17.09 -17.44 -1.91
C GLN A 97 17.80 -18.51 -2.76
N GLN A 98 17.99 -18.22 -4.05
CA GLN A 98 18.61 -19.16 -4.99
C GLN A 98 17.88 -20.52 -5.08
N GLY A 99 16.58 -20.57 -4.73
CA GLY A 99 15.73 -21.74 -4.93
C GLY A 99 15.36 -22.52 -3.67
N ASP A 100 15.85 -22.13 -2.49
CA ASP A 100 15.61 -22.85 -1.23
C ASP A 100 14.44 -22.30 -0.40
N PHE A 101 13.89 -21.12 -0.76
CA PHE A 101 12.71 -20.52 -0.12
C PHE A 101 12.79 -20.36 1.42
N GLY A 102 14.00 -20.38 1.99
CA GLY A 102 14.23 -20.13 3.42
C GLY A 102 13.77 -21.25 4.37
N GLY A 103 13.51 -22.46 3.89
CA GLY A 103 13.02 -23.56 4.72
C GLY A 103 13.20 -24.95 4.10
N THR A 104 12.57 -25.95 4.73
CA THR A 104 12.54 -27.30 4.16
C THR A 104 11.74 -27.30 2.87
N ALA A 105 12.32 -27.83 1.79
CA ALA A 105 11.64 -27.99 0.50
C ALA A 105 10.29 -28.71 0.65
N ARG A 106 9.26 -28.16 0.02
CA ARG A 106 7.89 -28.68 0.02
C ARG A 106 7.28 -28.56 -1.36
N ASN A 107 6.35 -29.46 -1.67
CA ASN A 107 5.52 -29.39 -2.86
C ASN A 107 4.07 -29.25 -2.44
N MET A 108 3.28 -28.55 -3.26
CA MET A 108 1.83 -28.46 -3.10
C MET A 108 1.20 -29.86 -3.22
N SER A 109 0.24 -30.16 -2.36
CA SER A 109 -0.54 -31.40 -2.48
C SER A 109 -1.53 -31.28 -3.64
N ARG A 110 -1.94 -32.43 -4.19
CA ARG A 110 -2.97 -32.44 -5.24
C ARG A 110 -4.28 -31.82 -4.76
N GLU A 111 -4.67 -32.13 -3.53
CA GLU A 111 -5.89 -31.60 -2.89
C GLU A 111 -5.89 -30.06 -2.85
N THR A 112 -4.77 -29.44 -2.45
CA THR A 112 -4.65 -27.98 -2.43
C THR A 112 -4.67 -27.39 -3.84
N ALA A 113 -4.05 -28.07 -4.81
CA ALA A 113 -4.07 -27.62 -6.21
C ALA A 113 -5.49 -27.64 -6.79
N ASP A 114 -6.25 -28.71 -6.55
CA ASP A 114 -7.65 -28.82 -7.00
C ASP A 114 -8.53 -27.76 -6.30
N ALA A 115 -8.37 -27.56 -4.99
CA ALA A 115 -9.09 -26.52 -4.24
C ALA A 115 -8.79 -25.10 -4.74
N ALA A 116 -7.57 -24.83 -5.22
CA ALA A 116 -7.21 -23.55 -5.81
C ALA A 116 -7.90 -23.32 -7.17
N VAL A 117 -8.09 -24.39 -7.97
CA VAL A 117 -8.88 -24.32 -9.20
C VAL A 117 -10.33 -24.01 -8.89
N ASP A 118 -10.91 -24.71 -7.91
CA ASP A 118 -12.29 -24.48 -7.48
C ASP A 118 -12.48 -23.04 -7.01
N LEU A 119 -11.52 -22.51 -6.22
CA LEU A 119 -11.52 -21.12 -5.78
C LEU A 119 -11.51 -20.13 -6.96
N LEU A 120 -10.65 -20.34 -7.96
CA LEU A 120 -10.55 -19.46 -9.14
C LEU A 120 -11.84 -19.45 -9.98
N LEU A 121 -12.57 -20.56 -10.00
CA LEU A 121 -13.77 -20.73 -10.81
C LEU A 121 -15.07 -20.43 -10.07
N ALA A 122 -15.05 -20.31 -8.74
CA ALA A 122 -16.25 -20.10 -7.92
C ALA A 122 -17.05 -18.84 -8.32
N GLU A 123 -16.37 -17.80 -8.79
CA GLU A 123 -16.95 -16.52 -9.20
C GLU A 123 -16.82 -16.28 -10.72
N ALA A 124 -16.63 -17.35 -11.50
CA ALA A 124 -16.50 -17.25 -12.96
C ALA A 124 -17.86 -17.35 -13.67
N GLU A 125 -18.11 -16.41 -14.58
CA GLU A 125 -19.31 -16.41 -15.42
C GLU A 125 -19.08 -17.19 -16.73
N PRO A 126 -20.12 -17.76 -17.37
CA PRO A 126 -19.98 -18.45 -18.65
C PRO A 126 -19.33 -17.57 -19.73
N GLY A 127 -18.22 -18.04 -20.29
CA GLY A 127 -17.46 -17.31 -21.31
C GLY A 127 -16.30 -16.49 -20.75
N ASP A 128 -16.16 -16.42 -19.43
CA ASP A 128 -15.02 -15.79 -18.79
C ASP A 128 -13.71 -16.52 -19.07
N ARG A 129 -12.64 -15.74 -19.18
CA ARG A 129 -11.28 -16.25 -19.18
C ARG A 129 -10.74 -16.16 -17.75
N ARG A 130 -10.01 -17.18 -17.32
CA ARG A 130 -9.32 -17.21 -16.02
C ARG A 130 -7.89 -17.70 -16.24
N ASN A 131 -6.96 -17.18 -15.44
CA ASN A 131 -5.54 -17.53 -15.56
C ASN A 131 -5.07 -18.33 -14.34
N LEU A 132 -4.48 -19.48 -14.61
CA LEU A 132 -3.84 -20.31 -13.60
C LEU A 132 -2.39 -20.58 -14.04
N ALA A 133 -1.42 -20.19 -13.22
CA ALA A 133 0.00 -20.23 -13.55
C ALA A 133 0.83 -20.94 -12.46
#